data_AF-A0A7J4EBH9-F1
#
_entry.id   AF-A0A7J4EBH9-F1
#
_cell.length_a   1.000
_cell.length_b   1.000
_cell.length_c   1.000
_cell.angle_alpha   90.00
_cell.angle_beta   90.00
_cell.angle_gamma   90.00
#
_symmetry.space_group_name_H-M   'P 1'
#
loop_
_entity.id
_entity.type
_entity.pdbx_description
1 polymer ?
#
loop_
_entity_poly.entity_id
_entity_poly.type
_entity_poly.pdbx_seq_one_letter_code
_entity_poly.pdbx_strand_id
1 'polypeptide(L)' 'MRVVHISDIHVAEQHFLPELLERVIKEINKIEPEIVVVTGDLTENGHQSEFKRAKSHIEKIECDKKVV' A
#
# COMPACT_ATOMS: atom_id res chain seq x y z
N MET A 1 -0.58 -16.83 12.71
CA MET A 1 0.39 -15.98 11.98
C MET A 1 0.00 -15.87 10.51
N ARG A 2 -0.73 -14.81 10.16
CA ARG A 2 -1.01 -14.41 8.77
C ARG A 2 -0.16 -13.20 8.40
N VAL A 3 0.60 -13.32 7.30
CA VAL A 3 1.38 -12.22 6.75
C VAL A 3 0.86 -11.95 5.34
N VAL A 4 0.61 -10.69 5.03
CA VAL A 4 0.39 -10.26 3.65
C VAL A 4 1.59 -9.48 3.17
N HIS A 5 2.11 -9.86 2.01
CA HIS A 5 3.26 -9.22 1.38
C HIS A 5 2.82 -8.69 0.02
N ILE A 6 2.99 -7.38 -0.18
CA ILE A 6 2.76 -6.68 -1.44
C ILE A 6 4.04 -5.92 -1.85
N SER A 7 4.12 -5.52 -3.11
CA SER A 7 5.28 -4.87 -3.71
C SER A 7 4.81 -3.92 -4.81
N ASP A 8 5.67 -3.01 -5.25
CA ASP A 8 5.52 -2.26 -6.50
C ASP A 8 4.17 -1.53 -6.64
N ILE A 9 3.84 -0.68 -5.67
CA ILE A 9 2.60 0.10 -5.70
C ILE A 9 2.64 1.14 -6.84
N HIS A 10 3.83 1.69 -7.14
CA HIS A 10 4.06 2.68 -8.20
C HIS A 10 3.03 3.82 -8.17
N VAL A 11 2.94 4.49 -7.02
CA VAL A 11 2.08 5.68 -6.93
C VAL A 11 2.67 6.78 -7.81
N ALA A 12 1.87 7.24 -8.77
CA ALA A 12 2.21 8.30 -9.72
C ALA A 12 1.09 9.34 -9.81
N GLU A 13 1.39 10.52 -10.35
CA GLU A 13 0.36 11.53 -10.63
C GLU A 13 -0.49 11.19 -11.84
N GLN A 14 0.15 10.66 -12.89
CA GLN A 14 -0.49 10.18 -14.12
C GLN A 14 -0.41 8.64 -14.12
N HIS A 15 -1.47 7.96 -14.56
CA HIS A 15 -1.56 6.48 -14.67
C HIS A 15 -1.75 5.68 -13.37
N PHE A 16 -1.71 6.31 -12.20
CA PHE A 16 -2.11 5.64 -10.96
C PHE A 16 -3.62 5.41 -10.92
N LEU A 17 -4.04 4.16 -10.69
CA LEU A 17 -5.43 3.75 -10.55
C LEU A 17 -5.76 3.53 -9.06
N PRO A 18 -6.18 4.57 -8.32
CA PRO A 18 -6.39 4.48 -6.88
C PRO A 18 -7.43 3.42 -6.51
N GLU A 19 -8.42 3.17 -7.38
CA GLU A 19 -9.46 2.19 -7.15
C GLU A 19 -8.93 0.76 -7.09
N LEU A 20 -7.83 0.46 -7.80
CA LEU A 20 -7.18 -0.85 -7.73
C LEU A 20 -6.49 -1.05 -6.39
N LEU A 21 -5.70 -0.06 -5.95
CA LEU A 21 -5.04 -0.12 -4.65
C LEU A 21 -6.06 -0.18 -3.50
N GLU A 22 -7.17 0.56 -3.60
CA GLU A 22 -8.24 0.49 -2.61
C GLU A 22 -8.93 -0.87 -2.56
N ARG A 23 -9.10 -1.56 -3.71
CA ARG A 23 -9.58 -2.94 -3.73
C ARG A 23 -8.58 -3.89 -3.08
N VAL A 24 -7.29 -3.74 -3.37
CA VAL A 24 -6.23 -4.53 -2.71
C VAL A 24 -6.30 -4.34 -1.20
N ILE A 25 -6.33 -3.10 -0.71
CA ILE A 25 -6.46 -2.78 0.73
C ILE A 25 -7.70 -3.44 1.33
N LYS A 26 -8.85 -3.39 0.64
CA LYS A 26 -10.08 -4.03 1.10
C LYS A 26 -9.93 -5.55 1.25
N GLU A 27 -9.26 -6.22 0.30
CA GLU A 27 -9.00 -7.65 0.41
C GLU A 27 -7.98 -7.96 1.52
N ILE A 28 -6.96 -7.12 1.69
CA ILE A 28 -6.00 -7.25 2.81
C ILE A 28 -6.75 -7.17 4.15
N ASN A 29 -7.62 -6.18 4.33
CA ASN A 29 -8.35 -6.01 5.59
C ASN A 29 -9.27 -7.21 5.88
N LYS A 30 -9.90 -7.83 4.87
CA LYS A 30 -10.67 -9.08 5.04
C LYS A 30 -9.83 -10.27 5.49
N ILE A 31 -8.54 -10.30 5.14
CA ILE A 31 -7.62 -11.36 5.56
C ILE A 31 -7.27 -11.22 7.05
N GLU A 32 -7.46 -10.04 7.65
CA GLU A 32 -7.09 -9.71 9.04
C GLU A 32 -5.64 -10.16 9.37
N PRO A 33 -4.63 -9.66 8.63
CA PRO A 33 -3.24 -10.08 8.82
C PRO A 33 -2.65 -9.54 10.13
N GLU A 34 -1.69 -10.27 10.67
CA GLU A 34 -0.91 -9.85 11.85
C GLU A 34 0.26 -8.95 11.45
N ILE A 35 0.74 -9.08 10.21
CA ILE A 35 1.81 -8.25 9.63
C ILE A 35 1.49 -7.99 8.15
N VAL A 36 1.68 -6.74 7.72
CA VAL A 36 1.71 -6.36 6.31
C VAL A 36 3.12 -5.87 5.97
N VAL A 37 3.70 -6.44 4.91
CA VAL A 37 5.00 -6.04 4.38
C VAL A 37 4.80 -5.44 2.99
N VAL A 38 5.34 -4.25 2.77
CA VAL A 38 5.37 -3.58 1.47
C VAL A 38 6.82 -3.43 1.06
N THR A 39 7.28 -4.12 0.02
CA THR A 39 8.69 -4.11 -0.36
C THR A 39 8.94 -3.36 -1.65
N GLY A 40 9.46 -2.13 -1.56
CA GLY A 40 9.95 -1.40 -2.74
C GLY A 40 8.87 -0.67 -3.53
N ASP A 41 9.34 0.25 -4.37
CA ASP A 41 8.60 0.98 -5.38
C ASP A 41 7.21 1.47 -4.94
N LEU A 42 7.19 2.19 -3.82
CA LEU A 42 6.00 2.89 -3.34
C LEU A 42 5.56 3.99 -4.32
N THR A 43 6.53 4.57 -5.03
CA THR A 43 6.38 5.74 -5.90
C THR A 43 7.01 5.44 -7.24
N GLU A 44 6.48 6.01 -8.31
CA GLU A 44 7.08 5.90 -9.65
C GLU A 44 8.35 6.76 -9.77
N ASN A 45 8.29 8.03 -9.34
CA ASN A 45 9.37 9.00 -9.59
C ASN A 45 10.07 9.50 -8.32
N GLY A 46 9.60 9.08 -7.14
CA GLY A 46 10.18 9.49 -5.86
C GLY A 46 9.78 10.92 -5.43
N HIS A 47 8.69 11.47 -5.97
CA HIS A 47 8.25 12.81 -5.60
C HIS A 47 7.59 12.83 -4.21
N GLN A 48 7.71 13.96 -3.49
CA GLN A 48 7.09 14.12 -2.18
C GLN A 48 5.57 13.93 -2.22
N SER A 49 4.91 14.37 -3.30
CA SER A 49 3.46 14.17 -3.50
C SER A 49 3.10 12.69 -3.61
N GLU A 50 3.92 11.90 -4.30
CA GLU A 50 3.75 10.45 -4.45
C GLU A 50 3.89 9.74 -3.10
N PHE A 51 4.93 10.06 -2.31
CA PHE A 51 5.08 9.50 -0.96
C PHE A 51 3.91 9.86 -0.03
N LYS A 52 3.41 11.11 -0.08
CA LYS A 52 2.22 11.51 0.70
C LYS A 52 0.99 10.68 0.31
N ARG A 53 0.82 10.42 -0.98
CA ARG A 53 -0.27 9.60 -1.51
C ARG A 53 -0.09 8.12 -1.15
N ALA A 54 1.10 7.55 -1.29
CA ALA A 54 1.40 6.18 -0.86
C ALA A 54 1.09 5.99 0.64
N LYS A 55 1.56 6.92 1.48
CA LYS A 55 1.26 6.93 2.91
C LYS A 55 -0.24 6.94 3.20
N SER A 56 -1.01 7.83 2.56
CA SER A 56 -2.45 7.93 2.82
C SER A 56 -3.24 6.67 2.43
N HIS A 57 -2.75 5.89 1.47
CA HIS A 57 -3.31 4.58 1.14
C HIS A 57 -2.87 3.49 2.13
N ILE A 58 -1.59 3.42 2.47
CA ILE A 58 -1.04 2.42 3.40
C ILE A 58 -1.67 2.57 4.81
N GLU A 59 -1.97 3.79 5.24
CA GLU A 59 -2.65 4.06 6.52
C GLU A 59 -4.07 3.45 6.60
N LYS A 60 -4.72 3.19 5.46
CA LYS A 60 -6.05 2.54 5.40
C LYS A 60 -5.99 1.02 5.63
N ILE A 61 -4.80 0.43 5.67
CA ILE A 61 -4.63 -1.00 5.95
C ILE A 61 -4.84 -1.25 7.45
N GLU A 62 -5.84 -2.07 7.77
CA GLU A 62 -6.24 -2.45 9.13
C GLU A 62 -5.31 -3.56 9.66
N CYS A 63 -4.08 -3.18 9.97
CA CYS A 63 -3.06 -4.05 10.55
C CYS A 63 -2.11 -3.23 11.44
N ASP A 64 -1.86 -3.70 12.66
CA ASP A 64 -1.03 -2.98 13.63
C ASP A 64 0.45 -2.95 13.22
N LYS A 65 0.94 -4.01 12.58
CA LYS A 65 2.35 -4.13 12.17
C LYS A 65 2.47 -3.98 10.67
N LYS A 66 3.01 -2.84 10.24
CA LYS A 66 3.34 -2.55 8.85
C LYS A 66 4.84 -2.37 8.73
N VAL A 67 5.47 -3.09 7.80
CA VAL A 67 6.88 -2.92 7.43
C VAL A 67 6.89 -2.38 6.00
N VAL A 68 7.41 -1.16 5.84
CA VAL A 68 7.37 -0.37 4.60
C VAL A 68 8.74 0.25 4.36
#